data_AF-A0A5N8VS99-F1
#
_entry.id   AF-A0A5N8VS99-F1
#
_cell.length_a   1.000
_cell.length_b   1.000
_cell.length_c   1.000
_cell.angle_alpha   90.00
_cell.angle_beta   90.00
_cell.angle_gamma   90.00
#
_symmetry.space_group_name_H-M   'P 1'
#
loop_
_entity.id
_entity.type
_entity.pdbx_description
1 polymer ?
#
loop_
_entity_poly.entity_id
_entity_poly.type
_entity_poly.pdbx_seq_one_letter_code
_entity_poly.pdbx_strand_id
1 'polypeptide(L)'
;MQYQSEHGTEPTAEQLSAHLAHQGLLGRGRRPVSPANLRRHFLRWRVYNIWAEHRWHTQAPSSADLAQECAARGITGQYNRPVTARYITDETPDFERRRHALTTHHTPIRCGG
;
A
#
# COMPACT_ATOMS: atom_id res chain seq x y z
N MET A 1 -6.26 5.71 6.28
CA MET A 1 -6.35 5.55 7.74
C MET A 1 -7.78 5.67 8.28
N GLN A 2 -8.75 6.32 7.61
CA GLN A 2 -10.07 6.60 8.21
C GLN A 2 -11.11 5.44 8.18
N TYR A 3 -11.14 4.62 7.13
CA TYR A 3 -12.09 3.49 7.06
C TYR A 3 -11.81 2.38 8.10
N GLN A 4 -10.53 2.07 8.34
CA GLN A 4 -10.13 1.05 9.32
C GLN A 4 -10.44 1.50 10.77
N SER A 5 -10.32 2.80 11.06
CA SER A 5 -10.73 3.35 12.36
C SER A 5 -12.24 3.34 12.58
N GLU A 6 -13.05 3.37 11.52
CA GLU A 6 -14.51 3.38 11.60
C GLU A 6 -15.14 1.98 11.58
N HIS A 7 -14.54 1.01 10.87
CA HIS A 7 -15.15 -0.31 10.65
C HIS A 7 -14.38 -1.50 11.25
N GLY A 8 -13.21 -1.26 11.86
CA GLY A 8 -12.40 -2.30 12.52
C GLY A 8 -11.87 -3.41 11.59
N THR A 9 -12.13 -3.29 10.29
CA THR A 9 -11.81 -4.29 9.27
C THR A 9 -11.24 -3.59 8.05
N GLU A 10 -10.36 -4.30 7.34
CA GLU A 10 -9.78 -3.76 6.13
C GLU A 10 -10.84 -3.74 5.00
N PRO A 11 -11.11 -2.59 4.35
CA PRO A 11 -12.17 -2.48 3.35
C PRO A 11 -11.93 -3.43 2.18
N THR A 12 -13.00 -4.04 1.67
CA THR A 12 -12.96 -4.66 0.34
C THR A 12 -12.72 -3.59 -0.72
N ALA A 13 -12.25 -3.99 -1.90
CA ALA A 13 -12.01 -3.03 -2.98
C ALA A 13 -13.29 -2.33 -3.45
N GLU A 14 -14.42 -3.00 -3.33
CA GLU A 14 -15.75 -2.48 -3.59
C GLU A 14 -16.15 -1.44 -2.53
N GLN A 15 -15.95 -1.74 -1.24
CA GLN A 15 -16.19 -0.79 -0.13
C GLN A 15 -15.29 0.44 -0.22
N LEU A 16 -14.01 0.24 -0.56
CA LEU A 16 -13.07 1.34 -0.74
C LEU A 16 -13.41 2.19 -1.97
N SER A 17 -13.86 1.58 -3.07
CA SER A 17 -14.33 2.30 -4.26
C SER A 17 -15.50 3.23 -3.91
N ALA A 18 -16.48 2.72 -3.17
CA ALA A 18 -17.63 3.49 -2.71
C ALA A 18 -17.22 4.60 -1.74
N HIS A 19 -16.34 4.31 -0.78
CA HIS A 19 -15.86 5.29 0.20
C HIS A 19 -15.05 6.42 -0.47
N LEU A 20 -14.15 6.09 -1.39
CA LEU A 20 -13.39 7.09 -2.16
C LEU A 20 -14.30 7.96 -3.01
N ALA A 21 -15.31 7.37 -3.67
CA ALA A 21 -16.29 8.13 -4.43
C ALA A 21 -17.12 9.07 -3.53
N HIS A 22 -17.49 8.62 -2.32
CA HIS A 22 -18.18 9.44 -1.33
C HIS A 22 -17.32 10.61 -0.84
N GLN A 23 -16.01 10.42 -0.71
CA GLN A 23 -15.04 11.47 -0.40
C GLN A 23 -14.67 12.36 -1.61
N GLY A 24 -15.34 12.19 -2.76
CA GLY A 24 -15.08 12.97 -3.98
C GLY A 24 -13.82 12.57 -4.74
N LEU A 25 -13.11 11.51 -4.31
CA LEU A 25 -11.94 10.95 -4.97
C LEU A 25 -12.37 10.02 -6.09
N LEU A 26 -12.58 10.62 -7.26
CA LEU A 26 -13.04 9.92 -8.45
C LEU A 26 -11.87 9.56 -9.37
N GLY A 27 -11.99 8.42 -10.05
CA GLY A 27 -11.10 8.01 -11.13
C GLY A 27 -11.35 8.78 -12.43
N ARG A 28 -10.71 8.30 -13.51
CA ARG A 28 -10.84 8.91 -14.84
C ARG A 28 -12.32 9.05 -15.25
N GLY A 29 -12.67 10.23 -15.75
CA GLY A 29 -14.03 10.54 -16.23
C GLY A 29 -15.06 10.76 -15.11
N ARG A 30 -14.64 11.17 -13.90
CA ARG A 30 -15.52 11.39 -12.73
C ARG A 30 -16.29 10.13 -12.30
N ARG A 31 -15.76 8.95 -12.61
CA ARG A 31 -16.34 7.67 -12.19
C ARG A 31 -15.66 7.16 -10.92
N PRO A 32 -16.33 6.37 -10.09
CA PRO A 32 -15.67 5.65 -9.00
C PRO A 32 -14.44 4.89 -9.51
N VAL A 33 -13.37 4.88 -8.72
CA VAL A 33 -12.17 4.11 -9.07
C VAL A 33 -12.55 2.64 -9.13
N SER A 34 -12.31 1.98 -10.26
CA SER A 34 -12.69 0.57 -10.45
C SER A 34 -12.11 -0.31 -9.32
N PRO A 35 -12.93 -1.16 -8.68
CA PRO A 35 -12.47 -2.12 -7.67
C PRO A 35 -11.32 -3.02 -8.17
N ALA A 36 -11.30 -3.37 -9.46
CA ALA A 36 -10.19 -4.15 -10.02
C ALA A 36 -8.87 -3.36 -10.02
N ASN A 37 -8.93 -2.06 -10.32
CA ASN A 37 -7.76 -1.20 -10.28
C ASN A 37 -7.32 -0.93 -8.84
N LEU A 38 -8.29 -0.75 -7.93
CA LEU A 38 -8.01 -0.68 -6.50
C LEU A 38 -7.34 -1.96 -6.01
N ARG A 39 -7.87 -3.17 -6.28
CA ARG A 39 -7.23 -4.44 -5.87
C ARG A 39 -5.77 -4.51 -6.27
N ARG A 40 -5.45 -4.10 -7.50
CA ARG A 40 -4.06 -4.10 -8.00
C ARG A 40 -3.16 -3.12 -7.23
N HIS A 41 -3.62 -1.89 -7.00
CA HIS A 41 -2.84 -0.89 -6.27
C HIS A 41 -2.82 -1.13 -4.76
N PHE A 42 -3.88 -1.71 -4.21
CA PHE A 42 -4.06 -1.96 -2.80
C PHE A 42 -3.16 -3.07 -2.31
N LEU A 43 -2.99 -4.15 -3.08
CA LEU A 43 -1.99 -5.18 -2.79
C LEU A 43 -0.60 -4.56 -2.64
N ARG A 44 -0.18 -3.78 -3.63
CA ARG A 44 1.13 -3.12 -3.64
C ARG A 44 1.30 -2.18 -2.44
N TRP A 45 0.24 -1.43 -2.09
CA TRP A 45 0.24 -0.53 -0.95
C TRP A 45 0.30 -1.26 0.40
N ARG A 46 -0.46 -2.36 0.56
CA ARG A 46 -0.41 -3.23 1.74
C ARG A 46 0.98 -3.81 1.97
N VAL A 47 1.57 -4.37 0.92
CA VAL A 47 2.93 -4.93 0.95
C VAL A 47 3.96 -3.83 1.26
N TYR A 48 3.80 -2.64 0.68
CA TYR A 48 4.66 -1.49 1.01
C TYR A 48 4.59 -1.08 2.49
N ASN A 49 3.41 -1.06 3.11
CA ASN A 49 3.29 -0.69 4.52
C ASN A 49 4.03 -1.68 5.43
N ILE A 50 3.87 -2.98 5.18
CA ILE A 50 4.60 -4.02 5.95
C ILE A 50 6.10 -3.88 5.71
N TRP A 51 6.52 -3.70 4.46
CA TRP A 51 7.92 -3.46 4.13
C TRP A 51 8.47 -2.22 4.84
N ALA A 52 7.71 -1.12 4.87
CA ALA A 52 8.12 0.14 5.50
C ALA A 52 8.23 0.00 7.03
N GLU A 53 7.30 -0.72 7.65
CA GLU A 53 7.31 -1.08 9.07
C GLU A 53 8.57 -1.89 9.42
N HIS A 54 8.84 -2.98 8.70
CA HIS A 54 10.08 -3.74 8.91
C HIS A 54 11.33 -2.90 8.64
N ARG A 55 11.29 -2.01 7.64
CA ARG A 55 12.42 -1.11 7.33
C ARG A 55 12.61 0.01 8.35
N TRP A 56 11.67 0.23 9.26
CA TRP A 56 11.87 1.10 10.42
C TRP A 56 12.76 0.43 11.47
N HIS A 57 12.57 -0.87 11.67
CA HIS A 57 13.27 -1.66 12.67
C HIS A 57 14.57 -2.32 12.15
N THR A 58 14.66 -2.57 10.84
CA THR A 58 15.74 -3.34 10.24
C THR A 58 16.28 -2.66 8.99
N GLN A 59 17.61 -2.65 8.82
CA GLN A 59 18.27 -2.08 7.64
C GLN A 59 18.06 -2.87 6.35
N ALA A 60 17.67 -4.13 6.37
CA ALA A 60 17.33 -4.89 5.17
C ALA A 60 16.30 -5.97 5.55
N PRO A 61 15.00 -5.75 5.32
CA PRO A 61 14.00 -6.75 5.64
C PRO A 61 14.13 -7.94 4.67
N SER A 62 14.15 -9.15 5.23
CA SER A 62 14.11 -10.39 4.46
C SER A 62 12.80 -10.45 3.66
N SER A 63 12.89 -10.68 2.36
CA SER A 63 11.69 -10.83 1.51
C SER A 63 10.89 -12.09 1.83
N ALA A 64 11.53 -13.11 2.41
CA ALA A 64 10.85 -14.30 2.92
C ALA A 64 10.00 -13.97 4.15
N ASP A 65 10.55 -13.20 5.10
CA ASP A 65 9.86 -12.82 6.34
C ASP A 65 8.66 -11.91 6.01
N LEU A 66 8.86 -10.98 5.08
CA LEU A 66 7.80 -10.11 4.58
C LEU A 66 6.69 -10.91 3.88
N ALA A 67 7.03 -11.96 3.11
CA ALA A 67 6.04 -12.82 2.47
C ALA A 67 5.23 -13.61 3.51
N GLN A 68 5.90 -14.12 4.54
CA GLN A 68 5.28 -14.83 5.64
C GLN A 68 4.36 -13.91 6.45
N GLU A 69 4.79 -12.69 6.75
CA GLU A 69 3.97 -11.68 7.44
C GLU A 69 2.75 -11.28 6.60
N CYS A 70 2.92 -11.12 5.28
CA CYS A 70 1.79 -10.88 4.37
C CYS A 70 0.77 -12.03 4.46
N ALA A 71 1.22 -13.29 4.46
CA ALA A 71 0.34 -14.43 4.62
C ALA A 71 -0.36 -14.47 5.99
N ALA A 72 0.38 -14.18 7.07
CA ALA A 72 -0.16 -14.11 8.43
C ALA A 72 -1.25 -13.02 8.59
N ARG A 73 -1.08 -11.89 7.91
CA ARG A 73 -2.06 -10.79 7.85
C ARG A 73 -3.18 -11.03 6.83
N GLY A 74 -3.24 -12.20 6.18
CA GLY A 74 -4.27 -12.53 5.18
C GLY A 74 -4.15 -11.74 3.87
N ILE A 75 -2.97 -11.19 3.57
CA ILE A 75 -2.71 -10.37 2.39
C ILE A 75 -2.34 -11.29 1.23
N THR A 76 -3.30 -11.45 0.32
CA THR A 76 -3.15 -12.22 -0.91
C THR A 76 -3.25 -11.32 -2.13
N GLY A 77 -2.51 -11.67 -3.18
CA GLY A 77 -2.60 -11.02 -4.47
C GLY A 77 -3.82 -11.44 -5.30
N GLN A 78 -3.77 -11.13 -6.58
CA GLN A 78 -4.86 -11.43 -7.52
C GLN A 78 -5.18 -12.94 -7.52
N TYR A 79 -6.48 -13.26 -7.54
CA TYR A 79 -6.99 -14.64 -7.46
C TYR A 79 -6.57 -15.40 -6.19
N ASN A 80 -6.49 -14.69 -5.06
CA ASN A 80 -6.11 -15.27 -3.77
C ASN A 80 -4.71 -15.92 -3.78
N ARG A 81 -3.83 -15.48 -4.70
CA ARG A 81 -2.47 -16.00 -4.79
C ARG A 81 -1.62 -15.46 -3.64
N PRO A 82 -0.77 -16.29 -3.02
CA PRO A 82 0.11 -15.81 -1.97
C PRO A 82 1.08 -14.75 -2.50
N VAL A 83 1.37 -13.75 -1.68
CA VAL A 83 2.47 -12.82 -1.93
C VAL A 83 3.77 -13.60 -1.77
N THR A 84 4.63 -13.58 -2.79
CA THR A 84 5.88 -14.34 -2.78
C THR A 84 7.07 -13.44 -2.45
N ALA A 85 8.14 -14.05 -1.90
CA ALA A 85 9.40 -13.35 -1.69
C ALA A 85 9.93 -12.72 -2.98
N ARG A 86 9.75 -13.39 -4.13
CA ARG A 86 10.11 -12.85 -5.45
C ARG A 86 9.35 -11.57 -5.76
N TYR A 87 8.04 -11.54 -5.56
CA TYR A 87 7.24 -10.34 -5.77
C TYR A 87 7.75 -9.16 -4.92
N ILE A 88 8.09 -9.41 -3.66
CA ILE A 88 8.62 -8.39 -2.74
C ILE A 88 10.00 -7.91 -3.20
N THR A 89 10.89 -8.83 -3.60
CA THR A 89 12.21 -8.48 -4.15
C THR A 89 12.08 -7.59 -5.39
N ASP A 90 11.18 -7.94 -6.32
CA ASP A 90 10.96 -7.18 -7.56
C ASP A 90 10.44 -5.76 -7.28
N GLU A 91 9.63 -5.58 -6.23
CA GLU A 91 9.05 -4.29 -5.84
C GLU A 91 9.96 -3.45 -4.93
N THR A 92 10.94 -4.07 -4.26
CA THR A 92 11.83 -3.41 -3.27
C THR A 92 12.49 -2.14 -3.81
N PRO A 93 13.07 -2.10 -5.03
CA PRO A 93 13.67 -0.87 -5.56
C PRO A 93 12.66 0.29 -5.67
N ASP A 94 11.39 0.01 -5.99
CA ASP A 94 10.37 1.06 -6.05
C ASP A 94 9.93 1.51 -4.66
N PHE A 95 9.85 0.59 -3.70
CA PHE A 95 9.55 0.91 -2.31
C PHE A 95 10.60 1.83 -1.69
N GLU A 96 11.88 1.57 -1.96
CA GLU A 96 12.99 2.45 -1.56
C GLU A 96 12.86 3.83 -2.18
N ARG A 97 12.64 3.92 -3.50
CA ARG A 97 12.43 5.21 -4.18
C ARG A 97 11.28 5.99 -3.56
N ARG A 98 10.15 5.33 -3.30
CA ARG A 98 8.98 5.97 -2.67
C ARG A 98 9.29 6.45 -1.26
N ARG A 99 9.97 5.63 -0.45
CA ARG A 99 10.39 6.03 0.91
C ARG A 99 11.32 7.24 0.85
N HIS A 100 12.34 7.22 0.01
CA HIS A 100 13.26 8.34 -0.17
C HIS A 100 12.54 9.62 -0.60
N ALA A 101 11.60 9.53 -1.56
CA ALA A 101 10.79 10.67 -1.97
C ALA A 101 9.97 11.24 -0.80
N LEU A 102 9.27 10.37 -0.05
CA LEU A 102 8.45 10.79 1.09
C LEU A 102 9.30 11.40 2.22
N THR A 103 10.48 10.85 2.51
CA THR A 103 11.40 11.44 3.52
C THR A 103 12.01 12.75 3.05
N THR A 104 12.28 12.89 1.75
CA THR A 104 12.88 14.12 1.19
C THR A 104 11.85 15.26 1.15
N HIS A 105 10.59 14.96 0.81
CA HIS A 105 9.50 15.94 0.79
C HIS A 105 8.96 16.30 2.18
N HIS A 106 9.28 15.53 3.22
CA HIS A 106 8.99 15.91 4.61
C HIS A 106 10.01 16.90 5.18
N THR A 107 11.08 17.20 4.44
CA THR A 107 11.85 18.41 4.69
C THR A 107 10.96 19.58 4.27
N PRO A 108 10.47 20.42 5.21
CA PRO A 108 9.72 21.60 4.82
C PRO A 108 10.62 22.38 3.88
N ILE A 109 10.12 22.66 2.68
CA ILE A 109 10.68 23.70 1.84
C ILE A 109 10.63 24.95 2.71
N ARG A 110 11.76 25.28 3.36
CA ARG A 110 11.95 26.62 3.91
C ARG A 110 11.88 27.52 2.70
N CYS A 111 10.76 28.22 2.56
CA CYS A 111 10.66 29.39 1.70
C CYS A 111 11.81 30.32 2.09
N GLY A 112 12.76 30.48 1.19
CA GLY A 112 13.80 31.49 1.24
C GLY A 112 13.72 32.30 -0.05
N GLY A 113 13.63 33.62 0.09
CA GLY A 113 13.61 34.59 -1.00
C GLY A 113 12.58 35.67 -0.77
#